data_AF-A0A2G2KE13-F1
#
_entry.id   AF-A0A2G2KE13-F1
#
_cell.length_a   1.000
_cell.length_b   1.000
_cell.length_c   1.000
_cell.angle_alpha   90.00
_cell.angle_beta   90.00
_cell.angle_gamma   90.00
#
_symmetry.space_group_name_H-M   'P 1'
#
loop_
_entity.id
_entity.type
_entity.pdbx_description
1 polymer ?
#
loop_
_entity_poly.entity_id
_entity_poly.type
_entity_poly.pdbx_seq_one_letter_code
_entity_poly.pdbx_strand_id
1 'polypeptide(L)'
;MTNQIQEWINEDDKLYNLIIKIQSSEIKPEQQATIAFNSICELYDIPKMPENIILAKDTPEHLVNTRSLFEEHALIRFLAPENEDPRGLVLSAAYNLLHNKFINYYEVAKKEYNNDIPDICQIGVSGEGYTSKVIFFQKETENWEDLGCLTITSINKQSTL
;
A
#
# COMPACT_ATOMS: atom_id res chain seq x y z
N MET A 1 -8.74 20.43 11.90
CA MET A 1 -8.80 19.09 11.26
C MET A 1 -7.66 18.32 11.89
N THR A 2 -7.94 17.28 12.67
CA THR A 2 -6.88 16.54 13.35
C THR A 2 -6.30 15.49 12.40
N ASN A 3 -4.98 15.30 12.48
CA ASN A 3 -4.30 14.28 11.70
C ASN A 3 -4.53 12.92 12.38
N GLN A 4 -5.37 12.08 11.79
CA GLN A 4 -5.77 10.77 12.35
C GLN A 4 -4.59 9.83 12.58
N ILE A 5 -3.55 9.92 11.75
CA ILE A 5 -2.32 9.11 11.93
C ILE A 5 -1.55 9.61 13.15
N GLN A 6 -1.48 10.93 13.36
CA GLN A 6 -0.83 11.49 14.55
C GLN A 6 -1.60 11.16 15.82
N GLU A 7 -2.94 11.19 15.78
CA GLU A 7 -3.78 10.72 16.91
C GLU A 7 -3.49 9.26 17.22
N TRP A 8 -3.49 8.39 16.20
CA TRP A 8 -3.16 6.98 16.36
C TRP A 8 -1.77 6.75 16.99
N ILE A 9 -0.75 7.50 16.53
CA ILE A 9 0.60 7.44 17.10
C ILE A 9 0.60 7.87 18.57
N ASN A 10 -0.18 8.89 18.94
CA ASN A 10 -0.21 9.40 20.31
C ASN A 10 -1.01 8.53 21.28
N GLU A 11 -1.98 7.77 20.76
CA GLU A 11 -2.85 6.89 21.57
C GLU A 11 -2.25 5.49 21.77
N ASP A 12 -1.35 5.05 20.88
CA ASP A 12 -0.67 3.76 20.98
C ASP A 12 0.78 3.91 21.43
N ASP A 13 1.01 3.70 22.74
CA ASP A 13 2.34 3.77 23.34
C ASP A 13 3.38 2.86 22.66
N LYS A 14 2.97 1.69 22.16
CA LYS A 14 3.92 0.76 21.51
C LYS A 14 4.36 1.32 20.17
N LEU A 15 3.41 1.84 19.38
CA LEU A 15 3.70 2.50 18.12
C LEU A 15 4.52 3.77 18.35
N TYR A 16 4.12 4.62 19.29
CA TYR A 16 4.85 5.83 19.64
C TYR A 16 6.33 5.52 19.91
N ASN A 17 6.59 4.57 20.80
CA ASN A 17 7.95 4.17 21.15
C ASN A 17 8.71 3.56 19.97
N LEU A 18 8.04 2.76 19.13
CA LEU A 18 8.64 2.21 17.91
C LEU A 18 9.07 3.32 16.94
N ILE A 19 8.20 4.30 16.69
CA ILE A 19 8.47 5.41 15.77
C ILE A 19 9.59 6.30 16.30
N ILE A 20 9.57 6.64 17.59
CA ILE A 20 10.67 7.40 18.22
C ILE A 20 12.00 6.65 18.09
N LYS A 21 12.02 5.35 18.36
CA LYS A 21 13.23 4.52 18.22
C LYS A 21 13.77 4.54 16.78
N ILE A 22 12.90 4.39 15.78
CA ILE A 22 13.30 4.39 14.37
C ILE A 22 13.80 5.77 13.95
N GLN A 23 13.07 6.84 14.28
CA GLN A 23 13.42 8.21 13.89
C GLN A 23 14.69 8.72 14.56
N SER A 24 14.99 8.23 15.77
CA SER A 24 16.21 8.59 16.50
C SER A 24 17.47 7.86 16.00
N SER A 25 17.34 6.94 15.04
CA SER A 25 18.49 6.27 14.44
C SER A 25 19.18 7.15 13.40
N GLU A 26 20.50 7.08 13.30
CA GLU A 26 21.32 7.89 12.37
C GLU A 26 21.32 7.37 10.92
N ILE A 27 20.41 6.46 10.57
CA ILE A 27 20.29 5.90 9.23
C ILE A 27 19.37 6.75 8.34
N LYS A 28 19.43 6.53 7.03
CA LYS A 28 18.67 7.33 6.06
C LYS A 28 17.15 7.10 6.18
N PRO A 29 16.30 8.08 5.82
CA PRO A 29 14.84 7.95 5.88
C PRO A 29 14.28 6.71 5.17
N GLU A 30 14.86 6.29 4.05
CA GLU A 30 14.44 5.10 3.31
C GLU A 30 14.75 3.79 4.06
N GLN A 31 15.88 3.77 4.78
CA GLN A 31 16.24 2.65 5.65
C GLN A 31 15.34 2.62 6.88
N GLN A 32 15.04 3.79 7.45
CA GLN A 32 14.05 3.92 8.53
C GLN A 32 12.67 3.44 8.08
N ALA A 33 12.24 3.77 6.85
CA ALA A 33 10.97 3.29 6.28
C ALA A 33 10.96 1.77 6.09
N THR A 34 12.07 1.18 5.63
CA THR A 34 12.21 -0.28 5.56
C THR A 34 12.07 -0.94 6.94
N ILE A 35 12.70 -0.38 7.98
CA ILE A 35 12.57 -0.89 9.35
C ILE A 35 11.13 -0.74 9.85
N ALA A 36 10.51 0.43 9.63
CA ALA A 36 9.12 0.68 10.00
C ALA A 36 8.18 -0.31 9.32
N PHE A 37 8.37 -0.56 8.03
CA PHE A 37 7.55 -1.48 7.24
C PHE A 37 7.51 -2.87 7.86
N ASN A 38 8.67 -3.41 8.23
CA ASN A 38 8.75 -4.72 8.89
C ASN A 38 8.20 -4.70 10.31
N SER A 39 8.65 -3.72 11.11
CA SER A 39 8.34 -3.66 12.54
C SER A 39 6.85 -3.43 12.82
N ILE A 40 6.18 -2.65 11.96
CA ILE A 40 4.74 -2.40 12.07
C ILE A 40 3.95 -3.66 11.70
N CYS A 41 4.39 -4.43 10.70
CA CYS A 41 3.78 -5.73 10.39
C CYS A 41 3.81 -6.66 11.60
N GLU A 42 4.96 -6.75 12.26
CA GLU A 42 5.14 -7.57 13.47
C GLU A 42 4.32 -7.04 14.66
N LEU A 43 4.27 -5.71 14.84
CA LEU A 43 3.57 -5.09 15.98
C LEU A 43 2.05 -5.33 15.94
N TYR A 44 1.46 -5.32 14.75
CA TYR A 44 0.01 -5.41 14.56
C TYR A 44 -0.48 -6.69 13.89
N ASP A 45 0.42 -7.62 13.60
CA ASP A 45 0.11 -8.88 12.91
C ASP A 45 -0.64 -8.65 11.59
N ILE A 46 -0.20 -7.66 10.81
CA ILE A 46 -0.76 -7.35 9.48
C ILE A 46 0.03 -8.05 8.38
N PRO A 47 -0.62 -8.49 7.28
CA PRO A 47 0.04 -9.21 6.20
C PRO A 47 1.08 -8.32 5.52
N LYS A 48 2.35 -8.69 5.63
CA LYS A 48 3.46 -7.93 5.03
C LYS A 48 3.42 -7.99 3.51
N MET A 49 3.34 -9.20 2.97
CA MET A 49 3.30 -9.51 1.55
C MET A 49 1.98 -10.19 1.19
N PRO A 50 1.58 -10.23 -0.10
CA PRO A 50 0.32 -10.84 -0.54
C PRO A 50 0.17 -12.31 -0.11
N GLU A 51 1.24 -13.09 -0.16
CA GLU A 51 1.27 -14.49 0.27
C GLU A 51 1.08 -14.68 1.78
N ASN A 52 1.21 -13.62 2.58
CA ASN A 52 0.94 -13.66 4.01
C ASN A 52 -0.55 -13.46 4.35
N ILE A 53 -1.39 -13.17 3.35
CA ILE A 53 -2.83 -13.04 3.55
C ILE A 53 -3.42 -14.43 3.82
N ILE A 54 -3.88 -14.67 5.06
CA ILE A 54 -4.58 -15.89 5.42
C ILE A 54 -6.05 -15.74 5.01
N LEU A 55 -6.42 -16.28 3.86
CA LEU A 55 -7.82 -16.42 3.48
C LEU A 55 -8.41 -17.59 4.29
N ALA A 56 -9.27 -17.31 5.27
CA ALA A 56 -10.05 -18.38 5.88
C ALA A 56 -10.95 -19.01 4.80
N LYS A 57 -11.08 -20.34 4.77
CA LYS A 57 -11.88 -21.06 3.77
C LYS A 57 -13.35 -20.62 3.70
N ASP A 58 -13.84 -19.99 4.76
CA ASP A 58 -15.21 -19.47 4.89
C ASP A 58 -15.26 -17.94 4.96
N THR A 59 -14.22 -17.24 4.48
CA THR A 59 -14.20 -15.77 4.46
C THR A 59 -15.34 -15.26 3.57
N PRO A 60 -16.32 -14.52 4.10
CA PRO A 60 -17.37 -13.91 3.31
C PRO A 60 -16.79 -13.07 2.16
N GLU A 61 -17.44 -13.05 0.99
CA GLU A 61 -16.96 -12.37 -0.23
C GLU A 61 -16.55 -10.89 -0.02
N HIS A 62 -17.15 -10.20 0.96
CA HIS A 62 -16.84 -8.81 1.31
C HIS A 62 -15.55 -8.64 2.15
N LEU A 63 -15.06 -9.71 2.77
CA LEU A 63 -13.78 -9.81 3.47
C LEU A 63 -12.68 -10.41 2.59
N VAL A 64 -12.95 -10.73 1.32
CA VAL A 64 -11.96 -11.13 0.29
C VAL A 64 -11.06 -9.95 -0.13
N ASN A 65 -11.38 -8.73 0.32
CA ASN A 65 -10.62 -7.50 0.05
C ASN A 65 -9.52 -7.20 1.08
N THR A 66 -8.94 -8.23 1.70
CA THR A 66 -7.73 -8.01 2.52
C THR A 66 -6.56 -7.71 1.60
N ARG A 67 -5.82 -6.65 1.91
CA ARG A 67 -4.63 -6.21 1.19
C ARG A 67 -3.39 -6.36 2.06
N SER A 68 -2.24 -6.61 1.46
CA SER A 68 -0.96 -6.61 2.17
C SER A 68 -0.42 -5.19 2.37
N LEU A 69 0.45 -4.98 3.35
CA LEU A 69 1.12 -3.68 3.54
C LEU A 69 1.92 -3.31 2.29
N PHE A 70 2.54 -4.31 1.64
CA PHE A 70 3.24 -4.18 0.37
C PHE A 70 2.40 -3.51 -0.72
N GLU A 71 1.19 -4.01 -0.92
CA GLU A 71 0.28 -3.55 -1.97
C GLU A 71 -0.31 -2.18 -1.61
N GLU A 72 -0.80 -1.98 -0.37
CA GLU A 72 -1.37 -0.70 0.04
C GLU A 72 -0.33 0.42 -0.01
N HIS A 73 0.90 0.13 0.44
CA HIS A 73 2.02 1.06 0.36
C HIS A 73 2.33 1.47 -1.07
N ALA A 74 2.35 0.52 -2.02
CA ALA A 74 2.62 0.83 -3.42
C ALA A 74 1.59 1.82 -4.00
N LEU A 75 0.32 1.62 -3.68
CA LEU A 75 -0.78 2.45 -4.16
C LEU A 75 -0.75 3.85 -3.54
N ILE A 76 -0.52 3.95 -2.23
CA ILE A 76 -0.36 5.25 -1.56
C ILE A 76 0.85 6.00 -2.13
N ARG A 77 2.01 5.32 -2.24
CA ARG A 77 3.23 5.92 -2.81
C ARG A 77 3.00 6.41 -4.24
N PHE A 78 2.28 5.65 -5.04
CA PHE A 78 1.94 6.05 -6.40
C PHE A 78 1.07 7.31 -6.42
N LEU A 79 0.13 7.48 -5.48
CA LEU A 79 -0.74 8.65 -5.39
C LEU A 79 -0.06 9.88 -4.77
N ALA A 80 0.90 9.68 -3.88
CA ALA A 80 1.61 10.74 -3.17
C ALA A 80 2.46 11.64 -4.10
N PRO A 81 2.84 12.84 -3.64
CA PRO A 81 3.92 13.63 -4.24
C PRO A 81 5.27 12.90 -4.19
N GLU A 82 6.17 13.18 -5.12
CA GLU A 82 7.48 12.50 -5.21
C GLU A 82 8.39 12.74 -3.99
N ASN A 83 8.20 13.86 -3.29
CA ASN A 83 9.01 14.27 -2.14
C ASN A 83 8.35 13.97 -0.78
N GLU A 84 7.32 13.14 -0.75
CA GLU A 84 6.64 12.73 0.48
C GLU A 84 7.58 11.91 1.39
N ASP A 85 7.44 12.05 2.71
CA ASP A 85 8.28 11.31 3.65
C ASP A 85 7.99 9.81 3.56
N PRO A 86 9.00 8.97 3.25
CA PRO A 86 8.79 7.54 3.05
C PRO A 86 8.28 6.82 4.30
N ARG A 87 8.61 7.33 5.48
CA ARG A 87 8.14 6.77 6.76
C ARG A 87 6.66 7.06 6.96
N GLY A 88 6.21 8.25 6.53
CA GLY A 88 4.80 8.66 6.55
C GLY A 88 3.93 7.81 5.63
N LEU A 89 4.45 7.43 4.44
CA LEU A 89 3.77 6.54 3.51
C LEU A 89 3.54 5.14 4.11
N VAL A 90 4.56 4.57 4.77
CA VAL A 90 4.45 3.29 5.47
C VAL A 90 3.40 3.33 6.58
N LEU A 91 3.43 4.38 7.41
CA LEU A 91 2.45 4.58 8.48
C LEU A 91 1.03 4.73 7.93
N SER A 92 0.87 5.47 6.83
CA SER A 92 -0.42 5.65 6.18
C SER A 92 -0.98 4.33 5.64
N ALA A 93 -0.13 3.50 5.03
CA ALA A 93 -0.52 2.19 4.54
C ALA A 93 -0.98 1.28 5.68
N ALA A 94 -0.22 1.21 6.77
CA ALA A 94 -0.59 0.40 7.92
C ALA A 94 -1.88 0.89 8.58
N TYR A 95 -2.03 2.21 8.73
CA TYR A 95 -3.25 2.82 9.25
C TYR A 95 -4.46 2.45 8.39
N ASN A 96 -4.34 2.53 7.05
CA ASN A 96 -5.41 2.17 6.13
C ASN A 96 -5.83 0.70 6.28
N LEU A 97 -4.88 -0.22 6.37
CA LEU A 97 -5.16 -1.64 6.59
C LEU A 97 -5.93 -1.87 7.89
N LEU A 98 -5.47 -1.27 8.99
CA LEU A 98 -6.06 -1.45 10.32
C LEU A 98 -7.47 -0.84 10.44
N HIS A 99 -7.80 0.14 9.59
CA HIS A 99 -9.07 0.87 9.64
C HIS A 99 -9.97 0.62 8.42
N ASN A 100 -9.64 -0.34 7.55
CA ASN A 100 -10.36 -0.65 6.31
C ASN A 100 -10.55 0.58 5.39
N LYS A 101 -9.54 1.45 5.32
CA LYS A 101 -9.52 2.68 4.48
C LYS A 101 -8.65 2.50 3.23
N PHE A 102 -8.79 1.37 2.55
CA PHE A 102 -7.94 0.98 1.42
C PHE A 102 -7.98 2.01 0.28
N ILE A 103 -6.84 2.20 -0.38
CA ILE A 103 -6.78 2.99 -1.62
C ILE A 103 -7.64 2.35 -2.71
N ASN A 104 -8.46 3.18 -3.35
CA ASN A 104 -9.27 2.82 -4.50
C ASN A 104 -8.41 2.79 -5.78
N TYR A 105 -8.36 1.63 -6.43
CA TYR A 105 -7.64 1.45 -7.70
C TYR A 105 -8.12 2.38 -8.82
N TYR A 106 -9.38 2.83 -8.81
CA TYR A 106 -9.84 3.83 -9.78
C TYR A 106 -9.11 5.16 -9.61
N GLU A 107 -8.78 5.59 -8.40
CA GLU A 107 -8.02 6.84 -8.19
C GLU A 107 -6.59 6.70 -8.68
N VAL A 108 -5.99 5.51 -8.51
CA VAL A 108 -4.67 5.17 -9.07
C VAL A 108 -4.70 5.23 -10.59
N ALA A 109 -5.71 4.64 -11.24
CA ALA A 109 -5.87 4.72 -12.69
C ALA A 109 -6.17 6.15 -13.19
N LYS A 110 -7.01 6.93 -12.48
CA LYS A 110 -7.28 8.33 -12.84
C LYS A 110 -6.00 9.16 -12.86
N LYS A 111 -5.13 8.98 -11.86
CA LYS A 111 -3.83 9.67 -11.80
C LYS A 111 -2.95 9.29 -12.98
N GLU A 112 -2.85 8.01 -13.32
CA GLU A 112 -1.99 7.54 -14.41
C GLU A 112 -2.47 7.96 -15.80
N TYR A 113 -3.78 7.93 -16.02
CA TYR A 113 -4.38 8.18 -17.34
C TYR A 113 -4.99 9.58 -17.46
N ASN A 114 -4.78 10.48 -16.49
CA ASN A 114 -5.40 11.80 -16.45
C ASN A 114 -6.94 11.74 -16.68
N ASN A 115 -7.60 10.80 -16.00
CA ASN A 115 -9.02 10.44 -16.13
C ASN A 115 -9.44 9.71 -17.42
N ASP A 116 -8.58 9.54 -18.43
CA ASP A 116 -8.90 8.78 -19.64
C ASP A 116 -8.55 7.29 -19.50
N ILE A 117 -9.23 6.64 -18.55
CA ILE A 117 -8.97 5.24 -18.21
C ILE A 117 -9.44 4.32 -19.37
N PRO A 118 -8.64 3.32 -19.77
CA PRO A 118 -9.04 2.32 -20.76
C PRO A 118 -10.21 1.46 -20.27
N ASP A 119 -10.95 0.84 -21.20
CA ASP A 119 -12.16 0.04 -20.87
C ASP A 119 -11.87 -1.08 -19.88
N ILE A 120 -10.71 -1.72 -20.03
CA ILE A 120 -10.14 -2.65 -19.05
C ILE A 120 -8.77 -2.09 -18.69
N CYS A 121 -8.62 -1.64 -17.45
CA CYS A 121 -7.35 -1.19 -16.89
C CYS A 121 -6.83 -2.27 -15.94
N GLN A 122 -5.61 -2.75 -16.17
CA GLN A 122 -5.00 -3.82 -15.39
C GLN A 122 -3.79 -3.24 -14.67
N ILE A 123 -3.81 -3.38 -13.36
CA ILE A 123 -2.83 -2.76 -12.47
C ILE A 123 -2.14 -3.87 -11.70
N GLY A 124 -0.82 -3.93 -11.83
CA GLY A 124 0.04 -4.83 -11.07
C GLY A 124 0.78 -4.09 -9.96
N VAL A 125 1.22 -4.82 -8.93
CA VAL A 125 2.22 -4.34 -7.97
C VAL A 125 3.42 -5.26 -7.98
N SER A 126 4.62 -4.68 -8.18
CA SER A 126 5.89 -5.41 -8.21
C SER A 126 6.92 -4.81 -7.23
N GLY A 127 8.04 -5.51 -7.05
CA GLY A 127 9.12 -5.14 -6.15
C GLY A 127 9.06 -5.87 -4.81
N GLU A 128 9.75 -5.34 -3.80
CA GLU A 128 9.84 -5.96 -2.47
C GLU A 128 9.64 -4.93 -1.34
N GLY A 129 8.81 -5.30 -0.36
CA GLY A 129 8.57 -4.50 0.85
C GLY A 129 8.25 -3.03 0.55
N TYR A 130 9.00 -2.12 1.19
CA TYR A 130 8.87 -0.66 1.01
C TYR A 130 9.19 -0.19 -0.43
N THR A 131 9.99 -0.94 -1.20
CA THR A 131 10.37 -0.50 -2.56
C THR A 131 9.31 -0.80 -3.62
N SER A 132 8.16 -1.32 -3.22
CA SER A 132 7.04 -1.67 -4.09
C SER A 132 6.60 -0.53 -5.02
N LYS A 133 6.13 -0.91 -6.22
CA LYS A 133 5.68 0.02 -7.26
C LYS A 133 4.46 -0.51 -8.01
N VAL A 134 3.64 0.43 -8.50
CA VAL A 134 2.49 0.15 -9.36
C VAL A 134 2.94 0.03 -10.81
N ILE A 135 2.36 -0.91 -11.54
CA ILE A 135 2.61 -1.18 -12.96
C ILE A 135 1.27 -1.18 -13.70
N PHE A 136 1.23 -0.61 -14.90
CA PHE A 136 0.04 -0.57 -15.76
C PHE A 136 0.27 -1.36 -17.04
N PHE A 137 -0.33 -2.55 -17.15
CA PHE A 137 0.02 -3.49 -18.23
C PHE A 137 -0.30 -2.97 -19.64
N GLN A 138 -1.23 -2.04 -19.79
CA GLN A 138 -1.53 -1.40 -21.07
C GLN A 138 -0.35 -0.58 -21.63
N LYS A 139 0.64 -0.25 -20.79
CA LYS A 139 1.84 0.49 -21.18
C LYS A 139 3.08 -0.40 -21.28
N GLU A 140 2.95 -1.69 -20.97
CA GLU A 140 4.06 -2.65 -20.95
C GLU A 140 3.97 -3.61 -22.13
N THR A 141 5.12 -4.08 -22.60
CA THR A 141 5.22 -5.10 -23.66
C THR A 141 5.38 -6.51 -23.11
N GLU A 142 5.73 -6.63 -21.83
CA GLU A 142 6.00 -7.88 -21.14
C GLU A 142 4.77 -8.36 -20.36
N ASN A 143 4.72 -9.66 -20.05
CA ASN A 143 3.65 -10.20 -19.21
C ASN A 143 3.93 -9.92 -17.72
N TRP A 144 2.93 -10.19 -16.87
CA TRP A 144 3.01 -9.86 -15.44
C TRP A 144 4.10 -10.61 -14.66
N GLU A 145 4.44 -11.83 -15.07
CA GLU A 145 5.49 -12.65 -14.44
C GLU A 145 6.86 -12.03 -14.73
N ASP A 146 7.11 -11.66 -15.99
CA ASP A 146 8.35 -10.99 -16.42
C ASP A 146 8.50 -9.62 -15.75
N LEU A 147 7.39 -8.93 -15.49
CA LEU A 147 7.35 -7.66 -14.76
C LEU A 147 7.50 -7.82 -13.24
N GLY A 148 7.60 -9.06 -12.73
CA GLY A 148 7.75 -9.38 -11.32
C GLY A 148 6.56 -8.95 -10.46
N CYS A 149 5.35 -8.95 -11.02
CA CYS A 149 4.15 -8.56 -10.28
C CYS A 149 3.73 -9.66 -9.31
N LEU A 150 3.49 -9.28 -8.05
CA LEU A 150 3.02 -10.18 -6.99
C LEU A 150 1.50 -10.08 -6.78
N THR A 151 0.90 -8.98 -7.23
CA THR A 151 -0.56 -8.80 -7.25
C THR A 151 -0.98 -8.19 -8.57
N ILE A 152 -2.21 -8.51 -8.97
CA ILE A 152 -2.84 -7.97 -10.17
C ILE A 152 -4.31 -7.70 -9.86
N THR A 153 -4.79 -6.55 -10.27
CA THR A 153 -6.22 -6.25 -10.29
C THR A 153 -6.63 -5.77 -11.67
N SER A 154 -7.90 -5.97 -12.00
CA SER A 154 -8.51 -5.39 -13.20
C SER A 154 -9.68 -4.51 -12.77
N ILE A 155 -9.65 -3.25 -13.19
CA ILE A 155 -10.80 -2.35 -13.07
C ILE A 155 -11.39 -2.16 -14.46
N ASN A 156 -12.71 -2.29 -14.56
CA ASN A 156 -13.42 -1.97 -15.78
C ASN A 156 -13.79 -0.50 -15.75
N LYS A 157 -13.77 0.20 -16.88
CA LYS A 157 -14.34 1.55 -16.93
C LYS A 157 -15.81 1.44 -16.56
N GLN A 158 -16.16 1.78 -15.31
CA GLN A 158 -17.56 1.90 -14.93
C GLN A 158 -18.18 2.88 -15.90
N SER A 159 -19.24 2.46 -16.58
CA SER A 159 -20.13 3.36 -17.31
C SER A 159 -20.75 4.28 -16.26
N THR A 160 -20.04 5.35 -15.88
CA THR A 160 -20.67 6.53 -15.30
C THR A 160 -21.60 7.07 -16.37
N LEU A 161 -22.84 6.59 -16.34
CA LEU A 161 -24.01 7.34 -16.78
C LEU A 161 -24.09 8.67 -16.02
#